data_AF-A0A9P0MXT9-F1
#
_entry.id   AF-A0A9P0MXT9-F1
#
_cell.length_a   1.000
_cell.length_b   1.000
_cell.length_c   1.000
_cell.angle_alpha   90.00
_cell.angle_beta   90.00
_cell.angle_gamma   90.00
#
_symmetry.space_group_name_H-M   'P 1'
#
loop_
_entity.id
_entity.type
_entity.pdbx_description
1 polymer ?
#
loop_
_entity_poly.entity_id
_entity_poly.type
_entity_poly.pdbx_seq_one_letter_code
_entity_poly.pdbx_strand_id
1 'polypeptide(L)'
;MSLLPWNMGRPLVWDATCVDTLAPSHLLSTAACVGAAASAAEALKRREYSNLVGNYCFEPFGVETLGPWGPSAHSVFKDIARRLIDSTRDQRAGFFFGQKISIAIQRGNAASLLGTFPCNSDADEYFDA
;
A
#
# COMPACT_ATOMS: atom_id res chain seq x y z
N MET A 1 -3.35 18.88 4.43
CA MET A 1 -1.87 18.84 4.29
C MET A 1 -1.27 19.25 5.62
N SER A 2 -0.32 18.49 6.19
CA SER A 2 0.34 18.90 7.44
C SER A 2 1.30 20.06 7.17
N LEU A 3 1.32 21.05 8.06
CA LEU A 3 2.25 22.18 8.01
C LEU A 3 3.71 21.78 8.31
N LEU A 4 3.93 20.56 8.81
CA LEU A 4 5.25 20.05 9.12
C LEU A 4 5.84 19.37 7.88
N PRO A 5 7.05 19.79 7.44
CA PRO A 5 7.73 19.17 6.32
C PRO A 5 8.11 17.72 6.67
N TRP A 6 8.01 16.84 5.67
CA TRP A 6 8.36 15.43 5.81
C TRP A 6 9.87 15.24 5.78
N ASN A 7 10.51 15.73 4.72
CA ASN A 7 11.95 15.66 4.53
C ASN A 7 12.40 16.87 3.69
N MET A 8 13.55 17.46 4.05
CA MET A 8 14.14 18.59 3.31
C MET A 8 13.17 19.77 3.06
N GLY A 9 12.32 20.09 4.04
CA GLY A 9 11.35 21.18 3.90
C GLY A 9 10.14 20.85 3.02
N ARG A 10 10.06 19.64 2.45
CA ARG A 10 8.99 19.22 1.54
C ARG A 10 7.96 18.34 2.24
N PRO A 11 6.65 18.56 2.01
CA PRO A 11 5.61 17.66 2.52
C PRO A 11 5.62 16.30 1.82
N LEU A 12 5.17 15.27 2.53
CA LEU A 12 4.93 13.93 1.97
C LEU A 12 3.62 13.93 1.19
N VAL A 13 3.66 13.37 -0.01
CA VAL A 13 2.47 12.96 -0.77
C VAL A 13 2.66 11.49 -1.10
N TRP A 14 1.60 10.72 -0.93
CA TRP A 14 1.64 9.28 -1.18
C TRP A 14 0.36 8.88 -1.90
N ASP A 15 0.49 7.86 -2.73
CA ASP A 15 -0.62 7.28 -3.47
C ASP A 15 -0.55 5.76 -3.33
N ALA A 16 -1.65 5.16 -2.88
CA ALA A 16 -1.73 3.74 -2.61
C ALA A 16 -2.33 3.00 -3.81
N THR A 17 -1.73 1.87 -4.17
CA THR A 17 -2.22 1.03 -5.27
C THR A 17 -2.13 -0.44 -4.88
N CYS A 18 -3.22 -1.17 -5.08
CA CYS A 18 -3.26 -2.62 -4.93
C CYS A 18 -3.34 -3.24 -6.32
N VAL A 19 -2.42 -4.15 -6.65
CA VAL A 19 -2.38 -4.85 -7.94
C VAL A 19 -2.64 -6.34 -7.76
N ASP A 20 -3.33 -6.93 -8.72
CA ASP A 20 -3.60 -8.37 -8.69
C ASP A 20 -2.30 -9.16 -8.92
N THR A 21 -1.89 -9.95 -7.92
CA THR A 21 -0.72 -10.84 -7.99
C THR A 21 -0.87 -11.89 -9.10
N LEU A 22 -2.10 -12.34 -9.35
CA LEU A 22 -2.42 -13.47 -10.24
C LEU A 22 -2.91 -13.03 -11.62
N ALA A 23 -2.94 -11.72 -11.90
CA ALA A 23 -3.29 -11.23 -13.22
C ALA A 23 -2.38 -11.86 -14.29
N PRO A 24 -2.91 -12.30 -15.44
CA PRO A 24 -2.11 -12.93 -16.49
C PRO A 24 -0.91 -12.09 -16.95
N SER A 25 -1.04 -10.75 -16.92
CA SER A 25 0.03 -9.80 -17.25
C SER A 25 1.17 -9.75 -16.23
N HIS A 26 0.93 -10.16 -14.98
CA HIS A 26 1.90 -10.13 -13.89
C HIS A 26 2.50 -11.50 -13.59
N LEU A 27 1.79 -12.58 -13.93
CA LEU A 27 2.06 -13.96 -13.48
C LEU A 27 3.50 -14.42 -13.69
N LEU A 28 4.11 -14.12 -14.85
CA LEU A 28 5.52 -14.49 -15.10
C LEU A 28 6.48 -13.81 -14.11
N SER A 29 6.22 -12.55 -13.78
CA SER A 29 7.07 -11.77 -12.88
C SER A 29 6.82 -12.11 -11.41
N THR A 30 5.56 -12.27 -11.01
CA THR A 30 5.17 -12.55 -9.61
C THR A 30 5.49 -13.99 -9.21
N ALA A 31 5.46 -14.94 -10.15
CA ALA A 31 5.91 -16.31 -9.91
C ALA A 31 7.43 -16.39 -9.67
N ALA A 32 8.21 -15.50 -10.29
CA ALA A 32 9.67 -15.48 -10.16
C ALA A 32 10.15 -14.63 -8.97
N CYS A 33 9.42 -13.55 -8.64
CA CYS A 33 9.84 -12.58 -7.64
C CYS A 33 8.64 -12.03 -6.87
N VAL A 34 8.67 -12.21 -5.55
CA VAL A 34 7.67 -11.67 -4.62
C VAL A 34 7.66 -10.14 -4.70
N GLY A 35 6.47 -9.54 -4.85
CA GLY A 35 6.33 -8.09 -4.90
C GLY A 35 6.71 -7.47 -6.26
N ALA A 36 6.95 -8.29 -7.30
CA ALA A 36 7.31 -7.80 -8.63
C ALA A 36 6.23 -6.90 -9.23
N ALA A 37 4.95 -7.25 -9.08
CA ALA A 37 3.85 -6.44 -9.58
C ALA A 37 3.71 -5.15 -8.78
N ALA A 38 3.86 -5.22 -7.45
CA ALA A 38 3.83 -4.02 -6.60
C ALA A 38 4.96 -3.06 -6.94
N SER A 39 6.18 -3.57 -7.15
CA SER A 39 7.34 -2.78 -7.57
C SER A 39 7.13 -2.10 -8.93
N ALA A 40 6.57 -2.83 -9.90
CA ALA A 40 6.21 -2.27 -11.20
C ALA A 40 5.16 -1.16 -11.06
N ALA A 41 4.13 -1.37 -10.24
CA ALA A 41 3.08 -0.38 -9.99
C ALA A 41 3.64 0.89 -9.33
N GLU A 42 4.59 0.76 -8.40
CA GLU A 42 5.29 1.90 -7.81
C GLU A 42 6.07 2.70 -8.86
N ALA A 43 6.80 2.02 -9.75
CA ALA A 43 7.54 2.68 -10.82
C ALA A 43 6.61 3.44 -11.78
N LEU A 44 5.45 2.87 -12.11
CA LEU A 44 4.41 3.54 -12.89
C LEU A 44 3.94 4.81 -12.18
N LYS A 45 3.54 4.71 -10.90
CA LYS A 45 3.09 5.86 -10.10
C LYS A 45 4.15 6.96 -10.01
N ARG A 46 5.43 6.64 -9.84
CA ARG A 46 6.51 7.65 -9.86
C ARG A 46 6.59 8.38 -11.19
N ARG A 47 6.36 7.69 -12.31
CA ARG A 47 6.35 8.30 -13.64
C ARG A 47 5.13 9.22 -13.82
N GLU A 48 3.95 8.74 -13.44
CA GLU A 48 2.70 9.51 -13.51
C GLU A 48 2.79 10.83 -12.70
N TYR A 49 3.36 10.77 -11.51
CA TYR A 49 3.50 11.93 -10.61
C TYR A 49 4.89 12.58 -10.64
N SER A 50 5.59 12.47 -11.77
CA SER A 50 6.94 13.03 -11.94
C SER A 50 6.98 14.55 -11.73
N ASN A 51 5.88 15.25 -12.02
CA ASN A 51 5.71 16.68 -11.77
C ASN A 51 5.74 17.08 -10.27
N LEU A 52 5.52 16.13 -9.35
CA LEU A 52 5.52 16.41 -7.91
C LEU A 52 6.92 16.41 -7.28
N VAL A 53 7.92 15.82 -7.93
CA VAL A 53 9.27 15.59 -7.36
C VAL A 53 10.01 16.88 -7.00
N GLY A 54 9.64 18.05 -7.54
CA GLY A 54 10.23 19.33 -7.15
C GLY A 54 9.75 19.84 -5.79
N ASN A 55 8.45 19.77 -5.53
CA ASN A 55 7.81 20.40 -4.37
C ASN A 55 7.43 19.42 -3.26
N TYR A 56 7.30 18.13 -3.57
CA TYR A 56 6.72 17.12 -2.68
C TYR A 56 7.57 15.86 -2.64
N CYS A 57 7.83 15.30 -1.47
CA CYS A 57 8.35 13.94 -1.37
C CYS A 57 7.23 12.98 -1.80
N PHE A 58 7.26 12.50 -3.04
CA PHE A 58 6.26 11.57 -3.54
C PHE A 58 6.70 10.12 -3.31
N GLU A 59 5.91 9.36 -2.54
CA GLU A 59 6.14 7.93 -2.30
C GLU A 59 4.92 7.10 -2.68
N PRO A 60 4.99 6.25 -3.71
CA PRO A 60 3.93 5.30 -3.99
C PRO A 60 3.91 4.20 -2.93
N PHE A 61 2.71 3.74 -2.58
CA PHE A 61 2.51 2.59 -1.70
C PHE A 61 1.93 1.45 -2.53
N GLY A 62 2.80 0.65 -3.15
CA GLY A 62 2.39 -0.52 -3.93
C GLY A 62 2.21 -1.75 -3.05
N VAL A 63 1.10 -2.46 -3.23
CA VAL A 63 0.86 -3.78 -2.63
C VAL A 63 0.24 -4.71 -3.66
N GLU A 64 0.51 -6.00 -3.55
CA GLU A 64 -0.21 -7.01 -4.31
C GLU A 64 -1.34 -7.65 -3.50
N THR A 65 -2.36 -8.18 -4.17
CA THR A 65 -3.55 -8.77 -3.54
C THR A 65 -3.23 -9.93 -2.59
N LEU A 66 -2.17 -10.70 -2.83
CA LEU A 66 -1.72 -11.77 -1.92
C LEU A 66 -0.87 -11.28 -0.74
N GLY A 67 -0.63 -9.97 -0.62
CA GLY A 67 0.04 -9.35 0.53
C GLY A 67 1.45 -8.77 0.33
N PRO A 68 2.27 -9.12 -0.68
CA PRO A 68 3.58 -8.51 -0.88
C PRO A 68 3.51 -6.99 -1.06
N TRP A 69 4.36 -6.25 -0.35
CA TRP A 69 4.49 -4.81 -0.54
C TRP A 69 5.68 -4.50 -1.45
N GLY A 70 5.58 -3.40 -2.19
CA GLY A 70 6.68 -2.89 -2.99
C GLY A 70 7.79 -2.26 -2.14
N PRO A 71 8.97 -2.05 -2.72
CA PRO A 71 10.11 -1.48 -2.01
C PRO A 71 9.84 -0.06 -1.47
N SER A 72 9.07 0.75 -2.20
CA SER A 72 8.72 2.12 -1.78
C SER A 72 7.75 2.11 -0.60
N ALA A 73 6.72 1.25 -0.67
CA ALA A 73 5.79 1.00 0.42
C ALA A 73 6.52 0.59 1.71
N HIS A 74 7.47 -0.34 1.62
CA HIS A 74 8.29 -0.74 2.76
C HIS A 74 9.14 0.42 3.33
N SER A 75 9.73 1.24 2.46
CA SER A 75 10.55 2.38 2.88
C SER A 75 9.71 3.41 3.63
N VAL A 76 8.60 3.86 3.05
CA VAL A 76 7.73 4.86 3.68
C VAL A 76 7.08 4.32 4.95
N PHE A 77 6.71 3.03 4.98
CA PHE A 77 6.21 2.37 6.19
C PHE A 77 7.24 2.43 7.33
N LYS A 78 8.50 2.05 7.07
CA LYS A 78 9.56 2.05 8.09
C LYS A 78 9.79 3.46 8.64
N ASP A 79 9.75 4.46 7.78
CA ASP A 79 9.91 5.86 8.19
C ASP A 79 8.75 6.35 9.05
N ILE A 80 7.51 6.06 8.66
CA ILE A 80 6.32 6.41 9.46
C ILE A 80 6.34 5.64 10.78
N ALA A 81 6.60 4.33 10.77
CA ALA A 81 6.63 3.48 11.96
C ALA A 81 7.65 3.99 12.99
N ARG A 82 8.84 4.37 12.54
CA ARG A 82 9.88 4.96 13.40
C ARG A 82 9.42 6.29 14.01
N ARG A 83 8.87 7.20 13.20
CA ARG A 83 8.33 8.49 13.71
C ARG A 83 7.17 8.30 14.68
N LEU A 84 6.31 7.30 14.46
CA LEU A 84 5.25 6.93 15.38
C LEU A 84 5.82 6.47 16.74
N ILE A 85 6.82 5.58 16.73
CA ILE A 85 7.49 5.13 17.96
C ILE A 85 8.12 6.33 18.70
N ASP A 86 8.81 7.22 17.98
CA ASP A 86 9.46 8.39 18.59
C ASP A 86 8.45 9.37 19.20
N SER A 87 7.33 9.61 18.51
CA SER A 87 6.30 10.56 18.96
C SER A 87 5.44 10.04 20.11
N THR A 88 5.12 8.74 20.11
CA THR A 88 4.25 8.11 21.11
C THR A 88 5.01 7.51 22.29
N ARG A 89 6.32 7.26 22.12
CA ARG A 89 7.18 6.48 23.04
C ARG A 89 6.76 5.01 23.22
N ASP A 90 5.80 4.51 22.44
CA ASP A 90 5.41 3.10 22.44
C ASP A 90 6.20 2.33 21.37
N GLN A 91 7.04 1.39 21.81
CA GLN A 91 7.82 0.52 20.93
C GLN A 91 6.96 -0.37 20.03
N ARG A 92 5.68 -0.59 20.39
CA ARG A 92 4.72 -1.39 19.61
C ARG A 92 3.93 -0.56 18.59
N ALA A 93 4.05 0.77 18.60
CA ALA A 93 3.27 1.63 17.71
C ALA A 93 3.44 1.26 16.22
N GLY A 94 4.67 0.93 15.80
CA GLY A 94 4.95 0.47 14.43
C GLY A 94 4.27 -0.85 14.07
N PHE A 95 4.19 -1.78 15.03
CA PHE A 95 3.52 -3.07 14.85
C PHE A 95 2.00 -2.88 14.69
N PHE A 96 1.37 -2.11 15.58
CA PHE A 96 -0.07 -1.82 15.47
C PHE A 96 -0.40 -1.06 14.19
N PHE A 97 0.49 -0.16 13.75
CA PHE A 97 0.34 0.54 12.48
C PHE A 97 0.37 -0.42 11.28
N GLY A 98 1.36 -1.33 11.24
CA GLY A 98 1.45 -2.37 10.22
C GLY A 98 0.22 -3.27 10.18
N GLN A 99 -0.26 -3.72 11.35
CA GLN A 99 -1.49 -4.52 11.45
C GLN A 99 -2.71 -3.79 10.87
N LYS A 100 -2.88 -2.50 11.18
CA LYS A 100 -3.98 -1.70 10.64
C LYS A 100 -3.93 -1.59 9.12
N ILE A 101 -2.74 -1.38 8.55
CA ILE A 101 -2.54 -1.36 7.10
C ILE A 101 -2.91 -2.72 6.50
N SER A 102 -2.37 -3.81 7.04
CA SER A 102 -2.64 -5.17 6.54
C SER A 102 -4.14 -5.49 6.57
N ILE A 103 -4.84 -5.15 7.65
CA ILE A 103 -6.30 -5.35 7.75
C ILE A 103 -7.04 -4.50 6.72
N ALA A 104 -6.65 -3.24 6.52
CA ALA A 104 -7.28 -2.37 5.53
C ALA A 104 -7.13 -2.93 4.11
N ILE A 105 -5.96 -3.48 3.78
CA ILE A 105 -5.70 -4.11 2.48
C ILE A 105 -6.56 -5.36 2.31
N GLN A 106 -6.59 -6.26 3.30
CA GLN A 106 -7.40 -7.48 3.22
C GLN A 106 -8.90 -7.17 3.10
N ARG A 107 -9.40 -6.16 3.82
CA ARG A 107 -10.79 -5.70 3.68
C ARG A 107 -11.07 -5.14 2.29
N GLY A 108 -10.14 -4.37 1.72
CA GLY A 108 -10.26 -3.87 0.34
C GLY A 108 -10.26 -4.99 -0.70
N ASN A 109 -9.41 -6.01 -0.52
CA ASN A 109 -9.36 -7.17 -1.39
C ASN A 109 -10.66 -7.99 -1.31
N ALA A 110 -11.17 -8.24 -0.09
CA ALA A 110 -12.44 -8.92 0.11
C ALA A 110 -13.60 -8.15 -0.55
N ALA A 111 -13.69 -6.83 -0.33
CA ALA A 111 -14.70 -6.00 -0.98
C ALA A 111 -14.61 -6.03 -2.52
N SER A 112 -13.38 -6.07 -3.07
CA SER A 112 -13.17 -6.17 -4.52
C SER A 112 -13.65 -7.52 -5.07
N LEU A 113 -13.43 -8.62 -4.35
CA LEU A 113 -13.94 -9.94 -4.70
C LEU A 113 -15.46 -10.00 -4.58
N LEU A 114 -16.02 -9.51 -3.47
CA LEU A 114 -17.47 -9.45 -3.25
C LEU A 114 -18.18 -8.65 -4.35
N GLY A 115 -17.59 -7.55 -4.80
CA GLY A 115 -18.09 -6.74 -5.91
C GLY A 115 -18.12 -7.46 -7.28
N THR A 116 -17.50 -8.64 -7.41
CA THR A 116 -17.60 -9.46 -8.64
C THR A 116 -18.79 -10.41 -8.64
N PHE A 117 -19.43 -10.65 -7.49
CA PHE A 117 -20.58 -11.54 -7.41
C PHE A 117 -21.86 -10.83 -7.86
N PRO A 118 -22.85 -11.57 -8.41
CA PRO A 118 -24.18 -11.02 -8.67
C PRO A 118 -24.84 -10.58 -7.36
N CYS A 119 -25.63 -9.51 -7.39
CA CYS A 119 -26.31 -8.92 -6.22
C CYS A 119 -27.23 -9.87 -5.42
N ASN A 120 -27.47 -11.09 -5.91
CA ASN A 120 -28.34 -12.12 -5.30
C ASN A 120 -27.56 -13.34 -4.79
N SER A 121 -26.23 -13.27 -4.68
CA SER A 121 -25.44 -14.33 -4.07
C SER A 121 -25.36 -14.15 -2.55
N ASP A 122 -25.34 -15.24 -1.79
CA ASP A 122 -25.09 -15.26 -0.33
C ASP A 122 -23.62 -14.89 0.02
N ALA A 123 -22.96 -14.07 -0.81
CA ALA A 123 -21.54 -13.75 -0.71
C ALA A 123 -21.22 -12.93 0.56
N ASP A 124 -22.18 -12.14 1.05
CA ASP A 124 -22.05 -11.35 2.27
C ASP A 124 -21.90 -12.25 3.53
N GLU A 125 -22.44 -13.47 3.51
CA GLU A 125 -22.32 -14.42 4.63
C GLU A 125 -20.88 -14.88 4.90
N TYR A 126 -19.99 -14.80 3.90
CA TYR A 126 -18.62 -15.31 4.02
C TYR A 126 -17.67 -14.37 4.77
N PHE A 127 -18.05 -13.10 4.96
CA PHE A 127 -17.15 -12.08 5.52
C PHE A 127 -17.75 -11.28 6.69
N ASP A 128 -18.99 -11.54 7.10
CA ASP A 128 -19.70 -10.87 8.22
C ASP A 128 -19.42 -11.49 9.61
N ALA A 129 -18.23 -12.08 9.82
CA ALA A 129 -17.83 -12.69 11.10
C ALA A 129 -17.04 -11.74 12.03
#